data_AF-A0A7C7C6N7-F1
#
_entry.id   AF-A0A7C7C6N7-F1
#
_cell.length_a   1.000
_cell.length_b   1.000
_cell.length_c   1.000
_cell.angle_alpha   90.00
_cell.angle_beta   90.00
_cell.angle_gamma   90.00
#
_symmetry.space_group_name_H-M   'P 1'
#
loop_
_entity.id
_entity.type
_entity.pdbx_description
1 polymer ?
#
loop_
_entity_poly.entity_id
_entity_poly.type
_entity_poly.pdbx_seq_one_letter_code
_entity_poly.pdbx_strand_id
1 'polypeptide(L)'
;MVLSKKGCNLLLMPLYIENVRRAIHSMLNDVVEQSFAHVLAYPVDDESAHRLIKKANKSLKRIVLQAKQDNLIQDENLKQAALRNCVKQAQRTSLELLSELQVLRRNQLTLKQ
;
A
#
# COMPACT_ATOMS: atom_id res chain seq x y z
N MET A 1 19.58 11.38 -38.96
CA MET A 1 18.21 11.93 -38.89
C MET A 1 17.57 11.38 -37.62
N VAL A 2 17.17 12.27 -36.72
CA VAL A 2 16.86 11.99 -35.31
C VAL A 2 15.47 11.37 -35.18
N LEU A 3 15.39 10.11 -34.75
CA LEU A 3 14.13 9.52 -34.32
C LEU A 3 13.85 9.94 -32.86
N SER A 4 12.89 10.85 -32.77
CA SER A 4 12.31 11.47 -31.58
C SER A 4 11.93 10.45 -30.50
N LYS A 5 12.74 10.35 -29.44
CA LYS A 5 12.37 9.75 -28.16
C LYS A 5 11.35 10.65 -27.43
N LYS A 6 10.09 10.60 -27.85
CA LYS A 6 8.95 11.06 -27.02
C LYS A 6 8.37 9.88 -26.24
N GLY A 7 9.22 9.21 -25.48
CA GLY A 7 8.74 8.39 -24.36
C GLY A 7 8.23 9.35 -23.30
N CYS A 8 6.94 9.33 -23.02
CA CYS A 8 6.30 10.16 -22.02
C CYS A 8 7.08 10.13 -20.71
N ASN A 9 7.69 11.26 -20.35
CA ASN A 9 8.34 11.51 -19.05
C ASN A 9 7.30 11.63 -17.92
N LEU A 10 6.29 10.77 -17.88
CA LEU A 10 5.37 10.67 -16.73
C LEU A 10 6.08 10.13 -15.47
N LEU A 11 7.30 9.59 -15.59
CA LEU A 11 8.14 9.16 -14.47
C LEU A 11 8.95 10.31 -13.83
N LEU A 12 8.91 11.52 -14.39
CA LEU A 12 9.73 12.66 -13.95
C LEU A 12 8.95 13.72 -13.18
N MET A 13 7.70 13.42 -12.76
CA MET A 13 6.99 14.31 -11.87
C MET A 13 7.62 14.21 -10.46
N PRO A 14 8.07 15.32 -9.86
CA PRO A 14 8.58 15.30 -8.50
C PRO A 14 7.46 14.86 -7.55
N LEU A 15 7.76 13.82 -6.77
CA LEU A 15 6.93 13.38 -5.68
C LEU A 15 7.06 14.36 -4.53
N TYR A 16 5.96 15.02 -4.22
CA TYR A 16 5.79 15.75 -2.97
C TYR A 16 5.44 14.77 -1.85
N ILE A 17 6.05 14.96 -0.68
CA ILE A 17 5.85 14.06 0.47
C ILE A 17 4.37 13.93 0.87
N GLU A 18 3.57 14.99 0.75
CA GLU A 18 2.13 14.95 0.94
C GLU A 18 1.44 13.95 0.01
N ASN A 19 1.82 13.92 -1.28
CA ASN A 19 1.23 13.00 -2.26
C ASN A 19 1.65 11.56 -1.98
N VAL A 20 2.92 11.34 -1.61
CA VAL A 20 3.43 10.03 -1.19
C VAL A 20 2.68 9.53 0.02
N ARG A 21 2.54 10.38 1.05
CA ARG A 21 1.79 10.07 2.27
C ARG A 21 0.34 9.72 1.93
N ARG A 22 -0.35 10.53 1.13
CA ARG A 22 -1.74 10.26 0.71
C ARG A 22 -1.87 8.93 -0.03
N ALA A 23 -0.95 8.62 -0.94
CA ALA A 23 -0.96 7.35 -1.67
C ALA A 23 -0.76 6.14 -0.74
N ILE A 24 0.23 6.20 0.17
CA ILE A 24 0.47 5.14 1.16
C ILE A 24 -0.78 4.91 2.03
N HIS A 25 -1.39 6.00 2.53
CA HIS A 25 -2.62 5.92 3.32
C HIS A 25 -3.77 5.32 2.52
N SER A 26 -4.00 5.76 1.29
CA SER A 26 -5.08 5.25 0.44
C SER A 26 -4.96 3.75 0.21
N MET A 27 -3.75 3.25 -0.08
CA MET A 27 -3.53 1.83 -0.38
C MET A 27 -3.68 0.93 0.84
N LEU A 28 -3.17 1.34 2.00
CA LEU A 28 -3.21 0.51 3.21
C LEU A 28 -4.51 0.64 3.98
N ASN A 29 -5.21 1.79 3.90
CA ASN A 29 -6.54 1.93 4.46
C ASN A 29 -7.58 1.10 3.71
N ASP A 30 -7.46 0.94 2.40
CA ASP A 30 -8.35 0.05 1.63
C ASP A 30 -8.30 -1.39 2.18
N VAL A 31 -7.11 -1.90 2.50
CA VAL A 31 -6.96 -3.21 3.17
C VAL A 31 -7.66 -3.25 4.52
N VAL A 32 -7.52 -2.18 5.31
CA VAL A 32 -8.14 -2.07 6.64
C VAL A 32 -9.67 -2.07 6.52
N GLU A 33 -10.22 -1.22 5.67
CA GLU A 33 -11.67 -1.11 5.43
C GLU A 33 -12.26 -2.44 4.94
N GLN A 34 -11.62 -3.06 3.95
CA GLN A 34 -12.06 -4.34 3.42
C GLN A 34 -11.96 -5.49 4.43
N SER A 35 -10.95 -5.47 5.31
CA SER A 35 -10.79 -6.46 6.37
C SER A 35 -11.81 -6.25 7.49
N PHE A 36 -12.12 -4.99 7.84
CA PHE A 36 -13.19 -4.67 8.78
C PHE A 36 -14.55 -5.14 8.27
N ALA A 37 -14.85 -4.87 6.99
CA ALA A 37 -16.08 -5.37 6.37
C ALA A 37 -16.18 -6.90 6.43
N HIS A 38 -15.06 -7.62 6.33
CA HIS A 38 -15.04 -9.06 6.49
C HIS A 38 -15.34 -9.51 7.92
N VAL A 39 -14.74 -8.87 8.94
CA VAL A 39 -15.04 -9.16 10.35
C VAL A 39 -16.53 -8.99 10.64
N LEU A 40 -17.14 -7.92 10.15
CA LEU A 40 -18.57 -7.66 10.35
C LEU A 40 -19.46 -8.71 9.67
N ALA A 41 -19.04 -9.22 8.50
CA ALA A 41 -19.78 -10.24 7.76
C ALA A 41 -19.60 -11.66 8.30
N TYR A 42 -18.46 -11.95 8.95
CA TYR A 42 -18.08 -13.28 9.44
C TYR A 42 -17.52 -13.22 10.86
N PRO A 43 -18.36 -13.00 11.89
CA PRO A 43 -17.89 -12.79 13.27
C PRO A 43 -17.22 -14.01 13.92
N VAL A 44 -17.39 -15.20 13.34
CA VAL A 44 -16.88 -16.48 13.88
C VAL A 44 -15.41 -16.72 13.50
N ASP A 45 -14.88 -16.03 12.49
CA ASP A 45 -13.48 -16.14 12.00
C ASP A 45 -12.78 -14.76 11.99
N ASP A 46 -12.94 -14.03 13.09
CA ASP A 46 -12.53 -12.63 13.18
C ASP A 46 -11.00 -12.47 13.35
N GLU A 47 -10.31 -13.43 13.97
CA GLU A 47 -8.88 -13.34 14.28
C GLU A 47 -8.03 -13.10 13.05
N SER A 48 -8.30 -13.83 11.96
CA SER A 48 -7.50 -13.75 10.74
C SER A 48 -7.62 -12.38 10.08
N ALA A 49 -8.83 -11.82 10.00
CA ALA A 49 -9.05 -10.48 9.47
C ALA A 49 -8.53 -9.38 10.41
N HIS A 50 -8.64 -9.55 11.74
CA HIS A 50 -8.01 -8.64 12.70
C HIS A 50 -6.48 -8.64 12.58
N ARG A 51 -5.84 -9.79 12.27
CA ARG A 51 -4.40 -9.86 11.98
C ARG A 51 -4.05 -9.04 10.73
N LEU A 52 -4.87 -9.10 9.67
CA LEU A 52 -4.66 -8.28 8.47
C LEU A 52 -4.76 -6.78 8.77
N ILE A 53 -5.75 -6.35 9.57
CA ILE A 53 -5.88 -4.96 10.03
C ILE A 53 -4.63 -4.52 10.80
N LYS A 54 -4.15 -5.35 11.73
CA LYS A 54 -2.93 -5.07 12.50
C LYS A 54 -1.70 -4.96 11.59
N LYS A 55 -1.53 -5.89 10.63
CA LYS A 55 -0.44 -5.87 9.65
C LYS A 55 -0.48 -4.60 8.80
N ALA A 56 -1.65 -4.24 8.25
CA ALA A 56 -1.83 -3.05 7.42
C ALA A 56 -1.47 -1.77 8.20
N ASN A 57 -1.98 -1.62 9.42
CA ASN A 57 -1.69 -0.47 10.28
C ASN A 57 -0.20 -0.38 10.67
N LYS A 58 0.44 -1.52 10.99
CA LYS A 58 1.87 -1.55 11.30
C LYS A 58 2.70 -1.14 10.08
N SER A 59 2.37 -1.65 8.90
CA SER A 59 3.01 -1.28 7.64
C SER A 59 2.80 0.18 7.30
N LEU A 60 1.60 0.73 7.50
CA LEU A 60 1.29 2.13 7.27
C LEU A 60 2.18 3.04 8.10
N LYS A 61 2.23 2.81 9.42
CA LYS A 61 3.08 3.59 10.33
C LYS A 61 4.55 3.53 9.91
N ARG A 62 5.06 2.33 9.61
CA ARG A 62 6.46 2.11 9.21
C ARG A 62 6.81 2.85 7.91
N ILE A 63 6.01 2.67 6.86
CA ILE A 63 6.32 3.22 5.52
C ILE A 63 6.14 4.75 5.52
N VAL A 64 5.15 5.28 6.22
CA VAL A 64 5.01 6.74 6.39
C VAL A 64 6.18 7.34 7.16
N LEU A 65 6.67 6.66 8.20
CA LEU A 65 7.86 7.10 8.92
C LEU A 65 9.10 7.10 8.02
N GLN A 66 9.28 6.04 7.22
CA GLN A 66 10.37 5.97 6.25
C GLN A 66 10.29 7.10 5.22
N ALA A 67 9.11 7.35 4.64
CA ALA A 67 8.93 8.42 3.67
C ALA A 67 9.26 9.81 4.25
N LYS A 68 8.94 10.04 5.53
CA LYS A 68 9.32 11.27 6.24
C LYS A 68 10.85 11.40 6.38
N GLN A 69 11.54 10.31 6.68
CA GLN A 69 13.01 10.29 6.78
C GLN A 69 13.65 10.49 5.39
N ASP A 70 13.15 9.81 4.36
CA ASP A 70 13.62 9.92 2.98
C ASP A 70 13.46 11.35 2.43
N ASN A 71 12.43 12.08 2.87
CA ASN A 71 12.21 13.47 2.49
C ASN A 71 13.30 14.43 3.02
N LEU A 72 14.08 14.03 4.03
CA LEU A 72 15.19 14.82 4.57
C LEU A 72 16.49 14.67 3.77
N ILE A 73 16.53 13.76 2.78
CA ILE A 73 17.69 13.58 1.90
C ILE A 73 17.92 14.87 1.09
N GLN A 74 19.16 15.35 1.12
CA GLN A 74 19.55 16.59 0.42
C GLN A 74 19.67 16.41 -1.09
N ASP A 75 20.17 15.25 -1.54
CA ASP A 75 20.22 14.93 -2.96
C ASP A 75 18.81 14.66 -3.49
N GLU A 76 18.34 15.52 -4.40
CA GLU A 76 17.00 15.44 -4.98
C GLU A 76 16.76 14.13 -5.74
N ASN A 77 17.75 13.60 -6.46
CA ASN A 77 17.57 12.38 -7.23
C ASN A 77 17.42 11.16 -6.30
N LEU A 78 18.26 11.09 -5.25
CA LEU A 78 18.18 10.05 -4.24
C LEU A 78 16.89 10.13 -3.43
N LYS A 79 16.48 11.34 -3.04
CA LYS A 79 15.19 11.58 -2.37
C LYS A 79 14.02 11.11 -3.21
N GLN A 80 13.96 11.51 -4.48
CA GLN A 80 12.89 11.11 -5.39
C GLN A 80 12.86 9.59 -5.60
N ALA A 81 14.02 8.94 -5.71
CA ALA A 81 14.11 7.49 -5.79
C ALA A 81 13.61 6.79 -4.52
N ALA A 82 14.01 7.30 -3.34
CA ALA A 82 13.60 6.75 -2.05
C ALA A 82 12.08 6.90 -1.82
N LEU A 83 11.51 8.08 -2.11
CA LEU A 83 10.07 8.31 -2.05
C LEU A 83 9.28 7.40 -3.01
N ARG A 84 9.77 7.18 -4.24
CA ARG A 84 9.19 6.20 -5.18
C ARG A 84 9.21 4.79 -4.61
N ASN A 85 10.30 4.41 -3.94
CA ASN A 85 10.42 3.10 -3.30
C ASN A 85 9.41 2.94 -2.16
N CYS A 86 9.17 3.97 -1.35
CA CYS A 86 8.13 3.96 -0.32
C CYS A 86 6.73 3.69 -0.93
N VAL A 87 6.38 4.36 -2.03
CA VAL A 87 5.09 4.13 -2.72
C VAL A 87 5.00 2.69 -3.25
N LYS A 88 6.05 2.21 -3.92
CA LYS A 88 6.10 0.81 -4.42
C LYS A 88 5.98 -0.21 -3.30
N GLN A 89 6.62 0.04 -2.16
CA GLN A 89 6.53 -0.82 -0.99
C GLN A 89 5.11 -0.85 -0.45
N ALA A 90 4.45 0.30 -0.32
CA ALA A 90 3.06 0.36 0.13
C ALA A 90 2.11 -0.37 -0.82
N GLN A 91 2.28 -0.20 -2.13
CA GLN A 91 1.50 -0.90 -3.15
C GLN A 91 1.69 -2.41 -3.07
N ARG A 92 2.95 -2.87 -2.98
CA ARG A 92 3.24 -4.31 -2.87
C ARG A 92 2.61 -4.90 -1.62
N THR A 93 2.81 -4.25 -0.47
CA THR A 93 2.26 -4.71 0.80
C THR A 93 0.73 -4.70 0.79
N SER A 94 0.07 -3.69 0.20
CA SER A 94 -1.40 -3.69 0.14
C SER A 94 -1.93 -4.83 -0.71
N LEU A 95 -1.33 -5.10 -1.87
CA LEU A 95 -1.72 -6.22 -2.75
C LEU A 95 -1.51 -7.58 -2.09
N GLU A 96 -0.39 -7.78 -1.38
CA GLU A 96 -0.13 -9.01 -0.62
C GLU A 96 -1.23 -9.25 0.43
N LEU A 97 -1.58 -8.22 1.22
CA LEU A 97 -2.59 -8.34 2.27
C LEU A 97 -4.02 -8.50 1.70
N LEU A 98 -4.33 -7.84 0.57
CA LEU A 98 -5.61 -8.05 -0.12
C LEU A 98 -5.73 -9.47 -0.67
N SER A 99 -4.62 -10.05 -1.17
CA SER A 99 -4.59 -11.45 -1.59
C SER A 99 -4.85 -12.39 -0.41
N GLU A 100 -4.26 -12.14 0.76
CA GLU A 100 -4.57 -12.89 1.98
C GLU A 100 -6.07 -12.79 2.33
N LEU A 101 -6.66 -11.59 2.27
CA LEU A 101 -8.08 -11.38 2.53
C LEU A 101 -8.98 -12.10 1.53
N GLN A 102 -8.61 -12.15 0.25
CA GLN A 102 -9.36 -12.88 -0.77
C GLN A 102 -9.41 -14.38 -0.49
N VAL A 103 -8.33 -14.96 0.04
CA VAL A 103 -8.31 -16.36 0.47
C VAL A 103 -9.29 -16.59 1.62
N LEU A 104 -9.29 -15.71 2.64
CA LEU A 104 -10.24 -15.79 3.75
C LEU A 104 -11.69 -15.75 3.26
N ARG A 105 -12.01 -14.82 2.35
CA ARG A 105 -13.36 -14.71 1.75
C ARG A 105 -13.76 -15.99 1.01
N ARG A 106 -12.84 -16.63 0.29
CA ARG A 106 -13.12 -17.90 -0.41
C ARG A 106 -13.41 -19.04 0.56
N ASN A 107 -12.62 -19.18 1.63
CA ASN A 107 -12.82 -20.23 2.63
C ASN A 107 -14.21 -20.13 3.29
N GLN A 108 -14.69 -18.90 3.54
CA GLN A 108 -16.02 -18.66 4.09
C GLN A 108 -17.16 -19.04 3.13
N LEU A 109 -16.95 -18.94 1.81
CA LEU A 109 -17.94 -19.41 0.82
C LEU A 109 -18.01 -20.93 0.78
N THR A 110 -16.87 -21.62 0.94
CA THR A 110 -16.80 -23.09 0.96
C THR A 110 -17.45 -23.67 2.23
N LEU A 111 -17.37 -22.97 3.36
CA LEU A 111 -18.01 -23.40 4.62
C LEU A 111 -19.54 -23.24 4.63
N LYS A 112 -20.12 -22.52 3.68
CA LYS A 112 -21.58 -22.32 3.56
C LYS A 112 -22.26 -23.33 2.61
N GLN A 113 -21.53 -24.29 2.06
CA GLN A 113 -22.05 -25.40 1.25
C GLN A 113 -22.14 -26.68 2.07
#